data_AF-A0AA97DL24-F1
#
_entry.id   AF-A0AA97DL24-F1
#
_cell.length_a   1.000
_cell.length_b   1.000
_cell.length_c   1.000
_cell.angle_alpha   90.00
_cell.angle_beta   90.00
_cell.angle_gamma   90.00
#
_symmetry.space_group_name_H-M   'P 1'
#
loop_
_entity.id
_entity.type
_entity.pdbx_description
1 polymer ?
#
loop_
_entity_poly.entity_id
_entity_poly.type
_entity_poly.pdbx_seq_one_letter_code
_entity_poly.pdbx_strand_id
1 'polypeptide(L)' 'MNSAALQVTTYCGHCGGEATGAASTHGERPTSEAHVPCLRQLVMEPPRYCTVCRRRMKVQVTPLGWTAECSRHGVVR' A
#
# COMPACT_ATOMS: atom_id res chain seq x y z
N MET A 1 -4.43 3.30 -27.29
CA MET A 1 -3.09 3.40 -26.69
C MET A 1 -3.28 3.79 -25.23
N ASN A 2 -3.50 2.82 -24.34
CA ASN A 2 -3.85 3.08 -22.95
C ASN A 2 -2.58 3.40 -22.16
N SER A 3 -2.38 4.69 -21.88
CA SER A 3 -1.39 5.18 -20.93
C SER A 3 -1.70 4.61 -19.55
N ALA A 4 -1.11 3.46 -19.22
CA ALA A 4 -1.01 2.96 -17.86
C ALA A 4 -0.12 3.97 -17.11
N ALA A 5 -0.75 4.93 -16.43
CA ALA A 5 -0.05 5.80 -15.51
C ALA A 5 0.71 4.91 -14.53
N LEU A 6 2.04 4.96 -14.58
CA LEU A 6 2.92 4.38 -13.58
C LEU A 6 2.57 5.06 -12.25
N GLN A 7 1.67 4.47 -11.48
CA GLN A 7 1.25 5.01 -10.21
C GLN A 7 2.42 4.88 -9.24
N VAL A 8 3.05 6.02 -8.93
CA VAL A 8 4.11 6.12 -7.93
C VAL A 8 3.55 5.60 -6.60
N THR A 9 4.23 4.60 -6.03
CA THR A 9 3.89 4.09 -4.69
C THR A 9 4.40 5.08 -3.66
N THR A 10 3.51 5.96 -3.22
CA THR A 10 3.80 7.01 -2.23
C THR A 10 3.56 6.53 -0.80
N TYR A 11 2.67 5.55 -0.62
CA TYR A 11 2.28 5.04 0.69
C TYR A 11 2.41 3.52 0.80
N CYS A 12 2.72 3.04 2.00
CA CYS A 12 2.74 1.63 2.35
C CYS A 12 1.32 1.05 2.39
N GLY A 13 1.07 -0.01 1.61
CA GLY A 13 -0.25 -0.67 1.54
C GLY A 13 -0.70 -1.35 2.83
N HIS A 14 0.21 -1.62 3.78
CA HIS A 14 -0.09 -2.31 5.04
C HIS A 14 -0.45 -1.33 6.17
N CYS A 15 0.42 -0.34 6.44
CA CYS A 15 0.26 0.59 7.56
C CYS A 15 -0.15 2.01 7.13
N GLY A 16 -0.05 2.36 5.84
CA GLY A 16 -0.35 3.69 5.31
C GLY A 16 0.73 4.74 5.56
N GLY A 17 1.92 4.36 6.04
CA GLY A 17 3.10 5.24 6.16
C GLY A 17 3.66 5.68 4.80
N GLU A 18 4.49 6.72 4.76
CA GLU A 18 5.08 7.21 3.51
C GLU A 18 6.19 6.27 3.04
N ALA A 19 6.07 5.76 1.82
CA ALA A 19 6.94 4.71 1.28
C ALA A 19 8.38 5.19 1.01
N THR A 20 8.58 6.50 0.83
CA THR A 20 9.87 7.11 0.51
C THR A 20 10.63 7.66 1.73
N GLY A 21 10.18 7.34 2.95
CA GLY A 21 10.92 7.69 4.15
C GLY A 21 10.85 9.17 4.54
N ALA A 22 9.82 9.91 4.11
CA ALA A 22 9.51 11.17 4.77
C ALA A 22 9.01 10.86 6.20
N ALA A 23 9.71 11.43 7.17
CA ALA A 23 9.73 11.03 8.56
C ALA A 23 8.33 11.03 9.18
N SER A 24 7.87 9.87 9.69
CA SER A 24 6.90 9.88 10.79
C SER A 24 7.61 10.37 12.05
N THR A 25 6.98 11.27 12.78
CA THR A 25 7.50 12.07 13.91
C THR A 25 7.86 11.30 15.19
N HIS A 26 8.61 10.20 15.07
CA HIS A 26 9.33 9.55 16.16
C HIS A 26 10.75 9.31 15.66
N GLY A 27 11.65 10.23 16.03
CA GLY A 27 12.97 10.37 15.45
C GLY A 27 13.80 9.11 15.56
N GLU A 28 13.91 8.39 14.45
CA GLU A 28 15.01 7.50 14.10
C GLU A 28 15.00 7.40 12.56
N ARG A 29 16.20 7.51 11.97
CA ARG A 29 16.48 7.64 10.53
C ARG A 29 15.54 6.79 9.64
N PRO A 30 14.95 7.36 8.56
CA PRO A 30 14.14 6.58 7.65
C PRO A 30 15.06 5.82 6.70
N THR A 31 15.43 4.60 7.04
CA THR A 31 15.87 3.67 6.01
C THR A 31 14.61 3.10 5.36
N SER A 32 14.65 2.94 4.05
CA SER A 32 13.66 2.18 3.26
C SER A 32 13.34 0.78 3.84
N GLU A 33 14.10 0.31 4.84
CA GLU A 33 13.91 -0.94 5.58
C GLU A 33 12.76 -0.89 6.60
N ALA A 34 12.28 0.29 7.02
CA ALA A 34 11.19 0.41 8.00
C ALA A 34 9.90 -0.32 7.57
N HIS A 35 9.71 -0.48 6.26
CA HIS A 35 8.56 -1.20 5.71
C HIS A 35 8.86 -2.63 5.27
N VAL A 36 10.05 -3.19 5.50
CA VAL A 36 10.32 -4.61 5.20
C VAL A 36 9.32 -5.56 5.88
N PRO A 37 8.95 -5.39 7.16
CA PRO A 37 7.91 -6.22 7.77
C PRO A 37 6.55 -6.04 7.10
N CYS A 38 6.19 -4.81 6.73
CA CYS A 38 4.94 -4.50 6.04
C CYS A 38 4.88 -5.17 4.66
N LEU A 39 5.99 -5.14 3.90
CA LEU A 39 6.10 -5.77 2.60
C LEU A 39 5.97 -7.28 2.71
N ARG A 40 6.60 -7.91 3.72
CA ARG A 40 6.44 -9.33 4.01
C ARG A 40 4.99 -9.70 4.29
N GLN A 41 4.26 -8.88 5.04
CA GLN A 41 2.85 -9.14 5.32
C GLN A 41 1.99 -9.02 4.06
N LEU A 42 2.26 -8.04 3.20
CA LEU A 42 1.53 -7.82 1.95
C LEU A 42 1.71 -8.95 0.92
N VAL A 43 2.66 -9.87 1.11
CA VAL A 43 2.74 -11.10 0.31
C VAL A 43 1.56 -12.02 0.60
N MET A 44 1.11 -12.08 1.86
CA MET A 44 0.08 -13.02 2.32
C MET A 44 -1.26 -12.33 2.61
N GLU A 45 -1.25 -11.04 2.92
CA GLU A 45 -2.42 -10.26 3.27
C GLU A 45 -2.79 -9.23 2.20
N PRO A 46 -4.10 -8.96 2.00
CA PRO A 46 -4.55 -7.87 1.16
C PRO A 46 -4.04 -6.50 1.65
N PRO A 47 -3.78 -5.55 0.73
CA PRO A 47 -3.46 -4.18 1.09
C PRO A 47 -4.67 -3.53 1.76
N ARG A 48 -4.41 -2.91 2.90
CA ARG A 48 -5.41 -2.18 3.70
C ARG A 48 -5.51 -0.73 3.27
N TYR A 49 -4.45 -0.18 2.69
CA TYR A 49 -4.34 1.22 2.26
C TYR A 49 -3.95 1.32 0.79
N CYS A 50 -4.51 2.31 0.10
CA CYS A 50 -4.13 2.64 -1.26
C CYS A 50 -2.72 3.24 -1.29
N THR A 51 -1.84 2.64 -2.08
CA THR A 51 -0.44 3.05 -2.25
C THR A 51 -0.26 4.43 -2.89
N VAL A 52 -1.34 5.01 -3.44
CA VAL A 52 -1.34 6.33 -4.11
C VAL A 52 -1.90 7.44 -3.22
N CYS A 53 -2.95 7.19 -2.44
CA CYS A 53 -3.65 8.24 -1.67
C CYS A 53 -3.92 7.93 -0.21
N ARG A 54 -3.34 6.85 0.33
CA ARG A 54 -3.44 6.46 1.75
C ARG A 54 -4.85 6.13 2.25
N ARG A 55 -5.88 6.15 1.40
CA ARG A 55 -7.24 5.77 1.82
C ARG A 55 -7.32 4.28 2.14
N ARG A 56 -8.12 3.93 3.15
CA ARG A 56 -8.46 2.52 3.42
C ARG A 56 -9.20 1.92 2.23
N MET A 57 -8.81 0.72 1.84
CA MET A 57 -9.41 -0.01 0.72
C MET A 57 -10.54 -0.89 1.21
N LYS A 58 -11.56 -1.11 0.37
CA LYS A 58 -12.58 -2.14 0.60
C LYS A 58 -11.97 -3.47 0.17
N VAL A 59 -11.65 -4.31 1.15
CA VAL A 59 -11.05 -5.62 0.92
C VAL A 59 -12.15 -6.68 0.91
N GLN A 60 -12.09 -7.58 -0.07
CA GLN A 60 -12.89 -8.81 -0.13
C GLN A 60 -11.94 -9.99 -0.20
N VAL A 61 -12.06 -10.92 0.74
CA VAL A 61 -11.26 -12.16 0.80
C VAL A 61 -12.12 -13.32 0.33
N THR A 62 -11.55 -14.18 -0.50
CA THR A 62 -12.17 -15.40 -1.03
C THR A 62 -11.22 -16.58 -0.82
N PRO A 63 -11.68 -17.83 -0.96
CA PRO A 63 -10.78 -18.98 -0.90
C PRO A 63 -9.65 -18.97 -1.93
N LEU A 64 -9.82 -18.25 -3.05
CA LEU A 64 -8.87 -18.20 -4.17
C LEU A 64 -7.94 -16.98 -4.13
N GLY A 65 -8.08 -16.10 -3.14
CA GLY A 65 -7.32 -14.85 -3.05
C GLY A 65 -8.18 -13.70 -2.57
N TRP A 66 -7.81 -12.47 -2.94
CA TRP A 66 -8.50 -11.28 -2.47
C TRP A 66 -8.61 -10.20 -3.56
N THR A 67 -9.51 -9.25 -3.33
CA THR A 67 -9.58 -8.01 -4.10
C THR A 67 -9.61 -6.84 -3.13
N ALA A 68 -8.87 -5.79 -3.40
CA ALA A 68 -8.89 -4.56 -2.61
C ALA A 68 -9.24 -3.38 -3.51
N GLU A 69 -10.26 -2.61 -3.15
CA GLU A 69 -10.72 -1.47 -3.96
C GLU A 69 -10.51 -0.14 -3.25
N CYS A 70 -9.81 0.78 -3.92
CA CYS A 70 -9.77 2.18 -3.53
C CYS A 70 -10.90 2.93 -4.23
N SER A 71 -11.67 3.72 -3.47
CA SER A 71 -12.75 4.54 -4.01
C SER A 71 -12.32 5.59 -5.05
N ARG A 72 -11.01 5.87 -5.19
CA ARG A 72 -10.47 6.80 -6.19
C ARG A 72 -9.62 6.12 -7.27
N HIS A 73 -8.88 5.08 -6.93
CA HIS A 73 -7.87 4.48 -7.80
C HIS A 73 -8.23 3.08 -8.31
N GLY A 74 -9.38 2.56 -7.88
CA GLY A 74 -9.91 1.29 -8.36
C GLY A 74 -9.36 0.06 -7.63
N VAL A 75 -9.54 -1.09 -8.28
CA VAL A 75 -9.30 -2.42 -7.70
C VAL A 75 -7.88 -2.91 -7.96
N VAL A 76 -7.27 -3.52 -6.94
CA VAL A 76 -6.04 -4.33 -7.01
C VAL A 76 -6.35 -5.76 -6.51
N ARG A 77 -5.57 -6.74 -6.96
CA ARG A 77 -5.73 -8.18 -6.68
C ARG A 77 -4.38 -8.84 -6.46
#